data_AF-A0AA90PEP2-F1
#
_entry.id   AF-A0AA90PEP2-F1
#
_cell.length_a   1.000
_cell.length_b   1.000
_cell.length_c   1.000
_cell.angle_alpha   90.00
_cell.angle_beta   90.00
_cell.angle_gamma   90.00
#
_symmetry.space_group_name_H-M   'P 1'
#
loop_
_entity.id
_entity.type
_entity.pdbx_description
1 polymer ?
#
loop_
_entity_poly.entity_id
_entity_poly.type
_entity_poly.pdbx_seq_one_letter_code
_entity_poly.pdbx_strand_id
1 'polypeptide(L)'
;MKWLIHLYPKKWRKRYEEEFLYILENRNLSFKEVIDVFINAMDARFLNLVEGIINMDKKIRDVMLGSVLNRFLIIGSVIFIGTFGGYWIGNNTPSILEISPKSLLLIGVGLGLFIGYVVGVARGIMRVINVTQKEGVFLPTGKLKFDKSNS
;
A
#
# COMPACT_ATOMS: atom_id res chain seq x y z
N MET A 1 23.39 8.39 -18.62
CA MET A 1 22.32 9.11 -17.88
C MET A 1 20.99 9.22 -18.65
N LYS A 2 20.91 8.74 -19.92
CA LYS A 2 19.69 8.73 -20.75
C LYS A 2 18.49 7.97 -20.13
N TRP A 3 18.69 7.20 -19.08
CA TRP A 3 17.59 6.53 -18.37
C TRP A 3 16.73 7.52 -17.57
N LEU A 4 17.27 8.68 -17.14
CA LEU A 4 16.54 9.67 -16.34
C LEU A 4 15.27 10.17 -17.04
N ILE A 5 15.30 10.27 -18.37
CA ILE A 5 14.12 10.68 -19.13
C ILE A 5 12.94 9.71 -18.99
N HIS A 6 13.21 8.42 -18.75
CA HIS A 6 12.18 7.40 -18.58
C HIS A 6 11.41 7.56 -17.26
N LEU A 7 11.93 8.39 -16.34
CA LEU A 7 11.18 8.84 -15.16
C LEU A 7 10.00 9.71 -15.56
N TYR A 8 10.02 10.42 -16.69
CA TYR A 8 8.89 11.23 -17.12
C TYR A 8 7.79 10.41 -17.84
N PRO A 9 6.51 10.82 -17.72
CA PRO A 9 5.41 10.17 -18.42
C PRO A 9 5.55 10.30 -19.95
N LYS A 10 4.98 9.35 -20.70
CA LYS A 10 5.09 9.29 -22.18
C LYS A 10 4.69 10.59 -22.88
N LYS A 11 3.64 11.28 -22.39
CA LYS A 11 3.17 12.57 -22.92
C LYS A 11 4.29 13.63 -22.91
N TRP A 12 5.07 13.67 -21.83
CA TRP A 12 6.15 14.64 -21.64
C TRP A 12 7.37 14.30 -22.48
N ARG A 13 7.73 13.02 -22.56
CA ARG A 13 8.82 12.55 -23.42
C ARG A 13 8.60 12.94 -24.88
N LYS A 14 7.39 12.73 -25.40
CA LYS A 14 7.05 13.13 -26.78
C LYS A 14 7.32 14.61 -27.10
N ARG A 15 7.35 15.50 -26.10
CA ARG A 15 7.53 16.93 -26.31
C ARG A 15 8.95 17.41 -25.99
N TYR A 16 9.55 16.89 -24.92
CA TYR A 16 10.80 17.44 -24.37
C TYR A 16 11.98 16.46 -24.44
N GLU A 17 11.82 15.32 -25.09
CA GLU A 17 12.86 14.28 -25.08
C GLU A 17 14.17 14.73 -25.69
N GLU A 18 14.12 15.37 -26.84
CA GLU A 18 15.32 15.83 -27.55
C GLU A 18 16.04 16.93 -26.76
N GLU A 19 15.32 17.93 -26.27
CA GLU A 19 15.87 19.02 -25.45
C GLU A 19 16.49 18.49 -24.14
N PHE A 20 15.81 17.55 -23.48
CA PHE A 20 16.28 17.00 -22.22
C PHE A 20 17.51 16.11 -22.40
N LEU A 21 17.53 15.28 -23.46
CA LEU A 21 18.71 14.48 -23.79
C LEU A 21 19.91 15.36 -24.16
N TYR A 22 19.69 16.45 -24.89
CA TYR A 22 20.74 17.42 -25.20
C TYR A 22 21.33 18.04 -23.93
N ILE A 23 20.49 18.44 -22.97
CA ILE A 23 20.93 18.96 -21.68
C ILE A 23 21.73 17.92 -20.88
N LEU A 24 21.29 16.66 -20.90
CA LEU A 24 21.95 15.55 -20.21
C LEU A 24 23.30 15.15 -20.82
N GLU A 25 23.47 15.33 -22.12
CA GLU A 25 24.73 15.03 -22.82
C GLU A 25 25.75 16.16 -22.65
N ASN A 26 25.29 17.41 -22.57
CA ASN A 26 26.17 18.58 -22.54
C ASN A 26 26.47 19.11 -21.13
N ARG A 27 25.88 18.54 -20.07
CA ARG A 27 26.15 18.93 -18.67
C ARG A 27 26.59 17.74 -17.82
N ASN A 28 27.56 17.99 -16.94
CA ASN A 28 27.86 17.08 -15.83
C ASN A 28 26.87 17.33 -14.70
N LEU A 29 25.90 16.44 -14.54
CA LEU A 29 24.92 16.53 -13.45
C LEU A 29 25.54 16.20 -12.10
N SER A 30 25.31 17.08 -11.13
CA SER A 30 25.53 16.82 -9.71
C SER A 30 24.43 15.92 -9.13
N PHE A 31 24.71 15.27 -7.99
CA PHE A 31 23.73 14.44 -7.30
C PHE A 31 22.45 15.21 -6.91
N LYS A 32 22.59 16.50 -6.58
CA LYS A 32 21.45 17.38 -6.25
C LYS A 32 20.52 17.56 -7.46
N GLU A 33 21.08 17.76 -8.65
CA GLU A 33 20.30 17.90 -9.88
C GLU A 33 19.62 16.58 -10.28
N VAL A 34 20.25 15.43 -10.01
CA VAL A 34 19.61 14.12 -10.20
C VAL A 34 18.37 13.97 -9.30
N ILE A 35 18.45 14.40 -8.03
CA ILE A 35 17.30 14.41 -7.12
C ILE A 35 16.23 15.38 -7.63
N ASP A 36 16.62 16.57 -8.08
CA ASP A 36 15.67 17.57 -8.59
C ASP A 36 14.92 17.06 -9.82
N VAL A 37 15.64 16.42 -10.77
CA VAL A 37 15.04 15.74 -11.92
C VAL A 37 14.06 14.65 -11.47
N PHE A 38 14.40 13.89 -10.44
CA PHE A 38 13.53 12.84 -9.91
C PHE A 38 12.23 13.42 -9.32
N ILE A 39 12.32 14.49 -8.52
CA ILE A 39 11.16 15.17 -7.94
C ILE A 39 10.26 15.74 -9.05
N ASN A 40 10.85 16.43 -10.03
CA ASN A 40 10.10 16.98 -11.17
C ASN A 40 9.42 15.87 -12.01
N ALA A 41 10.09 14.73 -12.20
CA ALA A 41 9.49 13.59 -12.89
C ALA A 41 8.34 12.97 -12.10
N MET A 42 8.45 12.90 -10.77
CA MET A 42 7.36 12.45 -9.89
C MET A 42 6.15 13.38 -9.98
N ASP A 43 6.37 14.69 -9.92
CA ASP A 43 5.29 15.67 -9.99
C ASP A 43 4.55 15.59 -11.34
N ALA A 44 5.30 15.52 -12.45
CA ALA A 44 4.72 15.32 -13.78
C ALA A 44 3.89 14.03 -13.89
N ARG A 45 4.32 12.94 -13.24
CA ARG A 45 3.53 11.70 -13.16
C ARG A 45 2.29 11.86 -12.31
N PHE A 46 2.39 12.57 -11.19
CA PHE A 46 1.28 12.80 -10.28
C PHE A 46 0.19 13.63 -10.97
N LEU A 47 0.57 14.71 -11.67
CA LEU A 47 -0.35 15.51 -12.48
C LEU A 47 -1.08 14.67 -13.54
N ASN A 48 -0.34 13.83 -14.29
CA ASN A 48 -0.94 12.96 -15.31
C ASN A 48 -1.87 11.88 -14.69
N LEU A 49 -1.57 11.43 -13.47
CA LEU A 49 -2.43 10.52 -12.71
C LEU A 49 -3.71 11.23 -12.25
N VAL A 50 -3.59 12.42 -11.67
CA VAL A 50 -4.73 13.24 -11.22
C VAL A 50 -5.64 13.60 -12.39
N GLU A 51 -5.08 14.01 -13.53
CA GLU A 51 -5.82 14.25 -14.78
C GLU A 51 -6.62 12.99 -15.19
N GLY A 52 -6.00 11.81 -15.11
CA GLY A 52 -6.66 10.53 -15.35
C GLY A 52 -7.80 10.23 -14.37
N ILE A 53 -7.64 10.57 -13.09
CA ILE A 53 -8.68 10.41 -12.06
C ILE A 53 -9.85 11.39 -12.30
N ILE A 54 -9.57 12.64 -12.68
CA ILE A 54 -10.60 13.66 -12.94
C ILE A 54 -11.47 13.24 -14.12
N ASN A 55 -10.85 12.73 -15.19
CA ASN A 55 -11.54 12.26 -16.40
C ASN A 55 -12.20 10.88 -16.25
N MET A 56 -11.99 10.19 -15.12
CA MET A 56 -12.57 8.89 -14.85
C MET A 56 -14.06 9.02 -14.49
N ASP A 57 -14.85 8.00 -14.85
CA ASP A 57 -16.25 7.91 -14.44
C ASP A 57 -16.39 8.04 -12.91
N LYS A 58 -17.40 8.79 -12.47
CA LYS A 58 -17.62 9.11 -11.05
C LYS A 58 -17.73 7.86 -10.19
N LYS A 59 -18.39 6.80 -10.69
CA LYS A 59 -18.56 5.54 -9.95
C LYS A 59 -17.23 4.80 -9.78
N ILE A 60 -16.41 4.75 -10.83
CA ILE A 60 -15.10 4.08 -10.78
C ILE A 60 -14.14 4.86 -9.87
N ARG A 61 -14.14 6.19 -9.97
CA ARG A 61 -13.35 7.08 -9.12
C ARG A 61 -13.69 6.89 -7.65
N ASP A 62 -14.96 6.89 -7.28
CA ASP A 62 -15.39 6.77 -5.87
C ASP A 62 -15.01 5.41 -5.28
N VAL A 63 -15.13 4.32 -6.05
CA VAL A 63 -14.66 2.98 -5.64
C VAL A 63 -13.15 2.93 -5.47
N MET A 64 -12.39 3.51 -6.40
CA MET A 64 -10.94 3.55 -6.33
C MET A 64 -10.45 4.36 -5.13
N LEU A 65 -11.01 5.56 -4.92
CA LEU A 65 -10.68 6.42 -3.77
C LEU A 65 -11.04 5.75 -2.45
N GLY A 66 -12.22 5.14 -2.34
CA GLY A 66 -12.62 4.39 -1.15
C GLY A 66 -11.67 3.24 -0.84
N SER A 67 -11.24 2.48 -1.85
CA SER A 67 -10.26 1.40 -1.69
C SER A 67 -8.89 1.93 -1.24
N VAL A 68 -8.42 3.02 -1.83
CA VAL A 68 -7.12 3.63 -1.48
C VAL A 68 -7.14 4.20 -0.07
N LEU A 69 -8.18 4.95 0.29
CA LEU A 69 -8.38 5.48 1.63
C LEU A 69 -8.44 4.37 2.68
N ASN A 70 -9.18 3.29 2.42
CA ASN A 70 -9.28 2.19 3.37
C ASN A 70 -7.91 1.52 3.61
N ARG A 71 -7.07 1.38 2.58
CA ARG A 71 -5.69 0.89 2.74
C ARG A 71 -4.84 1.85 3.57
N PHE A 72 -4.93 3.16 3.31
CA PHE A 72 -4.21 4.16 4.09
C PHE A 72 -4.65 4.18 5.55
N LEU A 73 -5.96 4.05 5.82
CA LEU A 73 -6.48 3.97 7.19
C LEU A 73 -5.93 2.73 7.90
N ILE A 74 -5.95 1.56 7.28
CA ILE A 74 -5.41 0.33 7.87
C ILE A 74 -3.91 0.47 8.16
N ILE A 75 -3.12 0.88 7.17
CA ILE A 75 -1.66 1.02 7.33
C ILE A 75 -1.33 2.10 8.37
N GLY A 76 -2.01 3.24 8.29
CA GLY A 76 -1.85 4.35 9.22
C GLY A 76 -2.18 3.95 10.66
N SER A 77 -3.28 3.23 10.88
CA SER A 77 -3.64 2.71 12.20
C SER A 77 -2.61 1.72 12.73
N VAL A 78 -2.09 0.81 11.91
CA VAL A 78 -1.05 -0.15 12.33
C VAL A 78 0.24 0.57 12.74
N ILE A 79 0.68 1.55 11.95
CA ILE A 79 1.85 2.37 12.28
C ILE A 79 1.60 3.14 13.57
N PHE A 80 0.44 3.79 13.70
CA PHE A 80 0.10 4.58 14.88
C PHE A 80 0.06 3.73 16.15
N ILE A 81 -0.57 2.55 16.12
CA ILE A 81 -0.60 1.62 17.25
C ILE A 81 0.81 1.12 17.58
N GLY A 82 1.62 0.81 16.57
CA GLY A 82 2.99 0.34 16.77
C GLY A 82 3.89 1.40 17.41
N THR A 83 3.86 2.64 16.91
CA THR A 83 4.71 3.72 17.42
C THR A 83 4.21 4.25 18.75
N PHE A 84 2.92 4.56 18.86
CA PHE A 84 2.33 5.12 20.08
C PHE A 84 2.24 4.10 21.19
N GLY A 85 1.78 2.88 20.88
CA GLY A 85 1.74 1.77 21.82
C GLY A 85 3.14 1.35 22.27
N GLY A 86 4.10 1.28 21.35
CA GLY A 86 5.50 1.02 21.67
C GLY A 86 6.11 2.08 22.59
N TYR A 87 5.86 3.36 22.31
CA TYR A 87 6.29 4.48 23.16
C TYR A 87 5.67 4.42 24.56
N TRP A 88 4.34 4.20 24.64
CA TRP A 88 3.63 4.08 25.91
C TRP A 88 4.15 2.92 26.77
N ILE A 89 4.36 1.75 26.15
CA ILE A 89 4.86 0.54 26.82
C ILE A 89 6.31 0.75 27.29
N GLY A 90 7.17 1.33 26.45
CA GLY A 90 8.54 1.63 26.84
C GLY A 90 8.66 2.61 28.01
N ASN A 91 7.75 3.59 28.10
CA ASN A 91 7.74 4.55 29.20
C ASN A 91 7.20 3.98 30.52
N ASN A 92 6.20 3.09 30.47
CA ASN A 92 5.60 2.49 31.68
C ASN A 92 6.31 1.20 32.14
N THR A 93 7.14 0.59 31.29
CA THR A 93 7.82 -0.66 31.60
C THR A 93 9.27 -0.62 31.08
N PRO A 94 10.18 0.03 31.83
CA PRO A 94 11.56 0.25 31.39
C PRO A 94 12.37 -1.04 31.18
N SER A 95 11.98 -2.15 31.82
CA SER A 95 12.61 -3.48 31.63
C SER A 95 12.51 -4.01 30.20
N ILE A 96 11.59 -3.50 29.37
CA ILE A 96 11.47 -3.88 27.96
C ILE A 96 12.62 -3.30 27.13
N LEU A 97 13.22 -2.18 27.55
CA LEU A 97 14.38 -1.56 26.90
C LEU A 97 15.68 -2.34 27.16
N GLU A 98 15.71 -3.17 28.21
CA GLU A 98 16.85 -4.02 28.55
C GLU A 98 16.88 -5.33 27.73
N ILE A 99 15.80 -5.63 26.99
CA ILE A 99 15.71 -6.83 26.17
C ILE A 99 16.67 -6.73 24.99
N SER A 100 17.47 -7.77 24.77
CA SER A 100 18.36 -7.85 23.61
C SER A 100 17.58 -7.66 22.29
N PRO A 101 18.11 -6.89 21.32
CA PRO A 101 17.47 -6.69 20.01
C PRO A 101 17.11 -7.99 19.28
N LYS A 102 17.89 -9.07 19.49
CA LYS A 102 17.62 -10.39 18.91
C LYS A 102 16.34 -11.03 19.47
N SER A 103 16.14 -10.94 20.79
CA SER A 103 14.95 -11.48 21.45
C SER A 103 13.71 -10.67 21.09
N LEU A 104 13.85 -9.35 20.98
CA LEU A 104 12.77 -8.46 20.55
C LEU A 104 12.35 -8.75 19.10
N LEU A 105 13.32 -9.00 18.20
CA LEU A 105 13.05 -9.43 16.83
C LEU A 105 12.35 -10.80 16.80
N LEU A 106 12.80 -11.77 17.60
CA LEU A 106 12.18 -13.09 17.67
C LEU A 106 10.71 -13.01 18.11
N ILE A 107 10.42 -12.21 19.14
CA ILE A 107 9.06 -11.94 19.62
C ILE A 107 8.20 -11.30 18.52
N GLY A 108 8.74 -10.28 17.83
CA GLY A 108 8.06 -9.61 16.73
C GLY A 108 7.73 -10.53 15.57
N VAL A 109 8.68 -11.37 15.14
CA VAL A 109 8.47 -12.37 14.08
C VAL A 109 7.43 -13.41 14.50
N GLY A 110 7.52 -13.93 15.72
CA GLY A 110 6.56 -14.90 16.25
C GLY A 110 5.13 -14.35 16.28
N LEU A 111 4.95 -13.15 16.83
CA LEU A 111 3.65 -12.46 16.84
C LEU A 111 3.15 -12.16 15.43
N GLY A 112 4.03 -11.71 14.53
CA GLY A 112 3.68 -11.44 13.14
C GLY A 112 3.18 -12.67 12.39
N LEU A 113 3.84 -13.81 12.54
CA LEU A 113 3.42 -15.09 11.96
C LEU A 113 2.07 -15.55 12.55
N PHE A 114 1.91 -15.44 13.87
CA PHE A 114 0.67 -15.83 14.54
C PHE A 114 -0.53 -14.97 14.09
N ILE A 115 -0.38 -13.64 14.11
CA ILE A 115 -1.42 -12.71 13.63
C ILE A 115 -1.72 -12.96 12.16
N GLY A 116 -0.68 -13.13 11.33
CA GLY A 116 -0.82 -13.44 9.91
C GLY A 116 -1.63 -14.72 9.67
N TYR A 117 -1.36 -15.77 10.45
CA TYR A 117 -2.11 -17.02 10.40
C TYR A 117 -3.58 -16.82 10.79
N VAL A 118 -3.86 -16.18 11.94
CA VAL A 118 -5.23 -15.94 12.41
C VAL A 118 -6.04 -15.11 11.40
N VAL A 119 -5.46 -14.04 10.88
CA VAL A 119 -6.11 -13.20 9.85
C VAL A 119 -6.32 -13.98 8.56
N GLY A 120 -5.35 -14.81 8.15
CA GLY A 120 -5.45 -15.68 6.98
C GLY A 120 -6.59 -16.68 7.10
N VAL A 121 -6.69 -17.37 8.24
CA VAL A 121 -7.77 -18.32 8.54
C VAL A 121 -9.12 -17.61 8.57
N ALA A 122 -9.24 -16.48 9.27
CA ALA A 122 -10.49 -15.72 9.33
C ALA A 122 -10.96 -15.27 7.94
N ARG A 123 -10.05 -14.76 7.11
CA ARG A 123 -10.36 -14.41 5.71
C ARG A 123 -10.74 -15.62 4.87
N GLY A 124 -10.08 -16.77 5.08
CA GLY A 124 -10.42 -18.03 4.43
C GLY A 124 -11.84 -18.47 4.74
N ILE A 125 -12.21 -18.47 6.03
CA ILE A 125 -13.57 -18.80 6.49
C ILE A 125 -14.58 -17.82 5.90
N MET A 126 -14.31 -16.52 5.96
CA MET A 126 -15.22 -15.50 5.44
C MET A 126 -15.42 -15.63 3.92
N ARG A 127 -14.38 -16.02 3.18
CA ARG A 127 -14.48 -16.33 1.76
C ARG A 127 -15.39 -17.54 1.51
N VAL A 128 -15.23 -18.61 2.28
CA VAL A 128 -16.09 -19.81 2.16
C VAL A 128 -17.54 -19.44 2.44
N ILE A 129 -17.83 -18.72 3.53
CA ILE A 129 -19.19 -18.28 3.88
C ILE A 129 -19.80 -17.46 2.74
N ASN A 130 -19.06 -16.47 2.21
CA ASN A 130 -19.55 -15.62 1.13
C ASN A 130 -19.85 -16.40 -0.17
N VAL A 131 -19.07 -17.43 -0.49
CA VAL A 131 -19.32 -18.30 -1.66
C VAL A 131 -20.57 -19.16 -1.41
N THR A 132 -20.64 -19.83 -0.26
CA THR A 132 -21.77 -20.70 0.12
C THR A 132 -23.09 -19.93 0.17
N GLN A 133 -23.08 -18.67 0.65
CA GLN A 133 -24.26 -17.78 0.66
C GLN A 133 -24.72 -17.37 -0.74
N LYS A 134 -23.80 -17.18 -1.69
CA LYS A 134 -24.14 -16.81 -3.07
C LYS A 134 -24.71 -17.98 -3.87
N GLU A 135 -24.13 -19.16 -3.70
CA GLU A 135 -24.48 -20.34 -4.50
C GLU A 135 -25.58 -21.21 -3.87
N GLY A 136 -26.00 -20.93 -2.61
CA GLY A 136 -27.03 -21.71 -1.92
C GLY A 136 -26.60 -23.16 -1.65
N VAL A 137 -25.29 -23.39 -1.49
CA VAL A 137 -24.70 -24.72 -1.37
C VAL A 137 -24.89 -25.26 0.05
N PHE A 138 -25.36 -26.50 0.16
CA PHE A 138 -25.39 -27.22 1.43
C PHE A 138 -24.00 -27.79 1.72
N LEU A 139 -23.43 -27.44 2.89
CA LEU A 139 -22.22 -28.11 3.37
C LEU A 139 -22.52 -29.60 3.63
N PRO A 140 -21.59 -30.52 3.35
CA PRO A 140 -21.81 -31.97 3.42
C PRO A 140 -22.22 -32.48 4.81
N THR A 141 -22.06 -31.66 5.86
CA THR A 141 -22.48 -31.96 7.23
C THR A 141 -23.96 -31.67 7.52
N GLY A 142 -24.72 -31.06 6.60
CA GLY A 142 -26.18 -30.87 6.69
C GLY A 142 -26.69 -29.94 7.80
N LYS A 143 -25.83 -29.52 8.74
CA LYS A 143 -26.23 -28.76 9.95
C LYS A 143 -26.06 -27.24 9.85
N LEU A 144 -25.37 -26.74 8.83
CA LEU A 144 -25.09 -25.30 8.68
C LEU A 144 -25.73 -24.80 7.39
N LYS A 145 -26.89 -24.15 7.53
CA LYS A 145 -27.56 -23.40 6.46
C LYS A 145 -27.27 -21.92 6.69
N PHE A 146 -26.58 -21.28 5.76
CA PHE A 146 -26.44 -19.83 5.77
C PHE A 146 -27.64 -19.24 5.05
N ASP A 147 -28.44 -18.42 5.73
CA ASP A 147 -29.53 -17.70 5.09
C ASP A 147 -28.98 -16.77 4.00
N LYS A 148 -29.71 -16.70 2.89
CA LYS A 148 -29.38 -15.85 1.76
C LYS A 148 -29.53 -14.39 2.21
N SER A 149 -28.46 -13.59 2.18
CA SER A 149 -28.63 -12.17 2.49
C SER A 149 -29.39 -11.51 1.35
N ASN A 150 -30.59 -11.02 1.63
CA ASN A 150 -31.31 -10.11 0.74
C ASN A 150 -30.62 -8.74 0.82
N SER A 151 -29.59 -8.53 0.01
CA SER A 151 -29.01 -7.22 -0.27
C SER A 151 -28.53 -7.15 -1.72
#